data_AF-A0A9E3IJG2-F1
#
_entry.id   AF-A0A9E3IJG2-F1
#
_cell.length_a   1.000
_cell.length_b   1.000
_cell.length_c   1.000
_cell.angle_alpha   90.00
_cell.angle_beta   90.00
_cell.angle_gamma   90.00
#
_symmetry.space_group_name_H-M   'P 1'
#
loop_
_entity.id
_entity.type
_entity.pdbx_description
1 polymer ?
#
loop_
_entity_poly.entity_id
_entity_poly.type
_entity_poly.pdbx_seq_one_letter_code
_entity_poly.pdbx_strand_id
1 'polypeptide(L)'
;MIRSHILGFPRMGAQRQLKFALERHWRGEIDASELQAVGAQLREQHWALQRDAGLDVVTVGDFAFYDQVANHIQLFGCEPARFGFTGNETDLTRYFTLARGVAAEHPHGEHCGCGHADGGGQAALEMTKWFDTNYHYLVPEFGASTTFALSADRLLAEVAQAQALGHAVKVALIGPLTFLWLGKEKQDGFDRLDLLETLLPAYVALLRRLREAGVDWVQLDEPILGLDLPGAWSLAFERTYHALNAAQVKLMVATYFSPLEDHLSLAAKLPVAALHVDAVRAGHELQAVLDWVPS
;
A
#
# COMPACT_ATOMS: atom_id res chain seq x y z
N MET A 1 26.65 -2.22 -15.03
CA MET A 1 26.57 -3.39 -14.13
C MET A 1 25.10 -3.66 -13.88
N ILE A 2 24.65 -4.90 -14.06
CA ILE A 2 23.24 -5.30 -13.83
C ILE A 2 22.96 -5.18 -12.32
N ARG A 3 21.77 -4.68 -11.97
CA ARG A 3 21.30 -4.64 -10.58
C ARG A 3 20.19 -5.66 -10.35
N SER A 4 20.12 -6.19 -9.14
CA SER A 4 19.12 -7.16 -8.66
C SER A 4 18.37 -6.59 -7.47
N HIS A 5 17.04 -6.66 -7.53
CA HIS A 5 16.13 -6.28 -6.45
C HIS A 5 14.87 -7.14 -6.52
N ILE A 6 14.02 -7.05 -5.50
CA ILE A 6 12.69 -7.68 -5.47
C ILE A 6 11.60 -6.61 -5.41
N LEU A 7 10.36 -6.95 -5.78
CA LEU A 7 9.22 -6.02 -5.66
C LEU A 7 8.76 -5.84 -4.22
N GLY A 8 8.76 -6.93 -3.43
CA GLY A 8 8.41 -6.98 -2.01
C GLY A 8 8.69 -8.37 -1.44
N PHE A 9 8.63 -8.52 -0.11
CA PHE A 9 8.98 -9.74 0.61
C PHE A 9 7.82 -10.26 1.49
N PRO A 10 7.60 -11.59 1.59
CA PRO A 10 6.58 -12.16 2.46
C PRO A 10 6.81 -11.81 3.95
N ARG A 11 5.82 -11.16 4.57
CA ARG A 11 5.94 -10.60 5.93
C ARG A 11 5.63 -11.56 7.09
N MET A 12 5.10 -12.75 6.82
CA MET A 12 4.59 -13.65 7.87
C MET A 12 5.69 -14.25 8.75
N GLY A 13 6.93 -14.26 8.28
CA GLY A 13 8.05 -14.99 8.87
C GLY A 13 8.03 -16.48 8.54
N ALA A 14 9.21 -17.10 8.52
CA ALA A 14 9.40 -18.50 8.11
C ALA A 14 8.58 -19.53 8.92
N GLN A 15 8.22 -19.19 10.16
CA GLN A 15 7.42 -20.02 11.05
C GLN A 15 6.07 -19.37 11.42
N ARG A 16 5.61 -18.41 10.62
CA ARG A 16 4.38 -17.63 10.87
C ARG A 16 4.43 -16.82 12.17
N GLN A 17 5.60 -16.32 12.54
CA GLN A 17 5.79 -15.52 13.76
C GLN A 17 4.80 -14.35 13.84
N LEU A 18 4.54 -13.67 12.70
CA LEU A 18 3.60 -12.56 12.66
C LEU A 18 2.16 -13.01 12.99
N LYS A 19 1.72 -14.16 12.47
CA LYS A 19 0.39 -14.74 12.77
C LYS A 19 0.22 -14.90 14.27
N PHE A 20 1.17 -15.56 14.91
CA PHE A 20 1.07 -15.88 16.33
C PHE A 20 1.14 -14.61 17.18
N ALA A 21 1.97 -13.63 16.83
CA ALA A 21 2.02 -12.35 17.53
C ALA A 21 0.69 -11.58 17.42
N LEU A 22 0.10 -11.51 16.22
CA LEU A 22 -1.22 -10.89 16.01
C LEU A 22 -2.30 -11.57 16.84
N GLU A 23 -2.35 -12.91 16.82
CA GLU A 23 -3.34 -13.67 17.58
C GLU A 23 -3.17 -13.48 19.10
N ARG A 24 -1.94 -13.41 19.61
CA ARG A 24 -1.66 -13.11 21.03
C ARG A 24 -2.08 -11.69 21.38
N HIS A 25 -1.78 -10.72 20.53
CA HIS A 25 -2.16 -9.32 20.73
C HIS A 25 -3.68 -9.17 20.81
N TRP A 26 -4.41 -9.79 19.89
CA TRP A 26 -5.87 -9.76 19.87
C TRP A 26 -6.53 -10.50 21.05
N ARG A 27 -5.81 -11.42 21.71
CA ARG A 27 -6.24 -12.05 22.97
C ARG A 27 -5.81 -11.26 24.22
N GLY A 28 -5.11 -10.13 24.05
CA GLY A 28 -4.59 -9.32 25.15
C GLY A 28 -3.39 -9.92 25.88
N GLU A 29 -2.72 -10.92 25.27
CA GLU A 29 -1.55 -11.58 25.85
C GLU A 29 -0.24 -10.82 25.63
N ILE A 30 -0.21 -9.94 24.63
CA ILE A 30 0.89 -8.99 24.39
C ILE A 30 0.33 -7.61 24.08
N ASP A 31 1.05 -6.57 24.50
CA ASP A 31 0.65 -5.20 24.22
C ASP A 31 1.05 -4.74 22.80
N ALA A 32 0.71 -3.50 22.46
CA ALA A 32 1.04 -2.91 21.16
C ALA A 32 2.55 -2.76 20.95
N SER A 33 3.32 -2.52 22.02
CA SER A 33 4.77 -2.33 21.96
C SER A 33 5.49 -3.64 21.65
N GLU A 34 5.04 -4.74 22.27
CA GLU A 34 5.55 -6.08 22.01
C GLU A 34 5.23 -6.54 20.58
N LEU A 35 4.03 -6.25 20.07
CA LEU A 35 3.68 -6.54 18.69
C LEU A 35 4.52 -5.73 17.69
N GLN A 36 4.74 -4.44 17.97
CA GLN A 36 5.63 -3.57 17.18
C GLN A 36 7.07 -4.10 17.18
N ALA A 37 7.57 -4.59 18.31
CA ALA A 37 8.89 -5.20 18.42
C ALA A 37 9.02 -6.47 17.55
N VAL A 38 7.99 -7.33 17.54
CA VAL A 38 7.97 -8.50 16.63
C VAL A 38 8.02 -8.06 15.17
N GLY A 39 7.26 -7.03 14.79
CA GLY A 39 7.31 -6.47 13.44
C GLY A 39 8.69 -5.93 13.06
N ALA A 40 9.34 -5.21 13.98
CA ALA A 40 10.69 -4.68 13.78
C ALA A 40 11.74 -5.79 13.58
N GLN A 41 11.67 -6.85 14.40
CA GLN A 41 12.56 -8.02 14.28
C GLN A 41 12.36 -8.76 12.95
N LEU A 42 11.11 -8.94 12.52
CA LEU A 42 10.81 -9.57 11.23
C LEU A 42 11.38 -8.77 10.06
N ARG A 43 11.21 -7.44 10.06
CA ARG A 43 11.79 -6.58 9.02
C ARG A 43 13.31 -6.71 8.96
N GLU A 44 13.99 -6.62 10.11
CA GLU A 44 15.44 -6.80 10.21
C GLU A 44 15.89 -8.15 9.62
N GLN A 45 15.22 -9.25 9.99
CA GLN A 45 15.51 -10.57 9.45
C GLN A 45 15.29 -10.64 7.93
N HIS A 46 14.21 -10.07 7.42
CA HIS A 46 13.91 -10.09 5.99
C HIS A 46 14.89 -9.24 5.17
N TRP A 47 15.34 -8.10 5.70
CA TRP A 47 16.35 -7.27 5.04
C TRP A 47 17.73 -7.93 5.04
N ALA A 48 18.10 -8.58 6.13
CA ALA A 48 19.32 -9.39 6.18
C ALA A 48 19.30 -10.50 5.12
N LEU A 49 18.20 -11.25 5.02
CA LEU A 49 18.03 -12.29 3.99
C LEU A 49 18.15 -11.74 2.56
N GLN A 50 17.57 -10.56 2.30
CA GLN A 50 17.68 -9.89 1.00
C GLN A 50 19.14 -9.51 0.68
N ARG A 51 19.88 -8.99 1.66
CA ARG A 51 21.29 -8.64 1.50
C ARG A 51 22.19 -9.87 1.33
N ASP A 52 21.98 -10.90 2.13
CA ASP A 52 22.75 -12.14 2.09
C ASP A 52 22.53 -12.90 0.77
N ALA A 53 21.34 -12.74 0.16
CA ALA A 53 21.04 -13.23 -1.19
C ALA A 53 21.71 -12.42 -2.32
N GLY A 54 22.42 -11.34 -2.00
CA GLY A 54 23.15 -10.52 -2.97
C GLY A 54 22.33 -9.45 -3.67
N LEU A 55 21.16 -9.05 -3.13
CA LEU A 55 20.39 -7.94 -3.67
C LEU A 55 21.10 -6.59 -3.41
N ASP A 56 21.08 -5.70 -4.40
CA ASP A 56 21.75 -4.39 -4.32
C ASP A 56 21.08 -3.44 -3.33
N VAL A 57 19.76 -3.60 -3.15
CA VAL A 57 18.92 -2.80 -2.27
C VAL A 57 17.93 -3.69 -1.53
N VAL A 58 17.55 -3.29 -0.33
CA VAL A 58 16.45 -3.91 0.41
C VAL A 58 15.14 -3.18 0.13
N THR A 59 14.04 -3.92 0.04
CA THR A 59 12.71 -3.34 -0.10
C THR A 59 12.14 -2.97 1.27
N VAL A 60 11.62 -1.75 1.37
CA VAL A 60 10.92 -1.20 2.55
C VAL A 60 9.53 -0.74 2.13
N GLY A 61 8.55 -0.78 3.04
CA GLY A 61 7.15 -0.42 2.77
C GLY A 61 6.26 -1.60 2.38
N ASP A 62 6.85 -2.78 2.15
CA ASP A 62 6.17 -4.05 1.88
C ASP A 62 5.63 -4.75 3.15
N PHE A 63 6.15 -4.39 4.33
CA PHE A 63 5.65 -4.89 5.61
C PHE A 63 4.30 -4.26 5.99
N ALA A 64 3.38 -5.08 6.49
CA ALA A 64 2.11 -4.67 7.07
C ALA A 64 1.69 -5.65 8.17
N PHE A 65 1.06 -5.15 9.23
CA PHE A 65 0.50 -6.03 10.26
C PHE A 65 -0.72 -6.81 9.78
N TYR A 66 -1.47 -6.28 8.81
CA TYR A 66 -2.65 -6.95 8.28
C TYR A 66 -2.68 -6.90 6.76
N ASP A 67 -2.67 -5.70 6.18
CA ASP A 67 -2.79 -5.44 4.75
C ASP A 67 -2.05 -4.16 4.30
N GLN A 68 -1.42 -4.21 3.14
CA GLN A 68 -0.71 -3.06 2.56
C GLN A 68 -1.64 -1.97 2.02
N VAL A 69 -2.87 -2.30 1.61
CA VAL A 69 -3.83 -1.26 1.20
C VAL A 69 -4.33 -0.50 2.43
N ALA A 70 -4.58 -1.20 3.54
CA ALA A 70 -4.86 -0.55 4.82
C ALA A 70 -3.70 0.32 5.32
N ASN A 71 -2.44 -0.08 5.07
CA ASN A 71 -1.29 0.78 5.34
C ASN A 71 -1.40 2.11 4.58
N HIS A 72 -1.83 2.06 3.31
CA HIS A 72 -2.01 3.25 2.47
C HIS A 72 -3.18 4.13 2.94
N ILE A 73 -4.27 3.53 3.41
CA ILE A 73 -5.39 4.28 4.01
C ILE A 73 -4.90 5.14 5.16
N GLN A 74 -4.09 4.58 6.07
CA GLN A 74 -3.50 5.36 7.17
C GLN A 74 -2.41 6.32 6.71
N LEU A 75 -1.56 5.91 5.76
CA LEU A 75 -0.47 6.73 5.21
C LEU A 75 -1.02 8.03 4.61
N PHE A 76 -2.14 7.97 3.91
CA PHE A 76 -2.78 9.15 3.32
C PHE A 76 -3.92 9.72 4.16
N GLY A 77 -4.14 9.21 5.37
CA GLY A 77 -5.12 9.76 6.31
C GLY A 77 -6.56 9.74 5.81
N CYS A 78 -6.90 8.83 4.89
CA CYS A 78 -8.24 8.73 4.28
C CYS A 78 -9.09 7.64 4.95
N GLU A 79 -8.95 7.49 6.26
CA GLU A 79 -9.76 6.55 7.04
C GLU A 79 -11.25 6.94 6.96
N PRO A 80 -12.18 5.99 6.75
CA PRO A 80 -13.58 6.36 6.53
C PRO A 80 -14.21 7.01 7.76
N ALA A 81 -14.94 8.12 7.56
CA ALA A 81 -15.55 8.90 8.63
C ALA A 81 -16.49 8.09 9.55
N ARG A 82 -17.07 6.98 9.05
CA ARG A 82 -17.93 6.08 9.83
C ARG A 82 -17.24 5.41 11.02
N PHE A 83 -15.90 5.35 11.04
CA PHE A 83 -15.15 4.83 12.19
C PHE A 83 -15.03 5.87 13.32
N GLY A 84 -15.33 7.14 13.07
CA GLY A 84 -15.49 8.16 14.10
C GLY A 84 -14.24 8.40 14.96
N PHE A 85 -13.04 8.17 14.42
CA PHE A 85 -11.79 8.34 15.17
C PHE A 85 -11.65 9.78 15.67
N THR A 86 -11.27 9.90 16.94
CA THR A 86 -11.13 11.20 17.62
C THR A 86 -9.70 11.72 17.60
N GLY A 87 -8.74 10.86 17.25
CA GLY A 87 -7.30 11.15 17.28
C GLY A 87 -6.65 10.81 18.64
N ASN A 88 -7.44 10.36 19.61
CA ASN A 88 -6.93 9.85 20.89
C ASN A 88 -6.51 8.38 20.79
N GLU A 89 -7.00 7.67 19.78
CA GLU A 89 -6.70 6.27 19.54
C GLU A 89 -5.31 6.14 18.92
N THR A 90 -4.56 5.10 19.33
CA THR A 90 -3.27 4.83 18.70
C THR A 90 -3.44 4.42 17.23
N ASP A 91 -2.44 4.69 16.40
CA ASP A 91 -2.43 4.28 14.98
C ASP A 91 -2.73 2.79 14.80
N LEU A 92 -2.17 1.95 15.68
CA LEU A 92 -2.38 0.50 15.61
C LEU A 92 -3.81 0.09 15.99
N THR A 93 -4.41 0.78 16.97
CA THR A 93 -5.83 0.58 17.33
C THR A 93 -6.74 0.95 16.16
N ARG A 94 -6.50 2.11 15.53
CA ARG A 94 -7.24 2.53 14.33
C ARG A 94 -7.06 1.51 13.20
N TYR A 95 -5.83 1.09 12.96
CA TYR A 95 -5.49 0.11 11.92
C TYR A 95 -6.25 -1.21 12.07
N PHE A 96 -6.29 -1.78 13.28
CA PHE A 96 -7.04 -3.02 13.52
C PHE A 96 -8.55 -2.83 13.55
N THR A 97 -9.03 -1.64 13.91
CA THR A 97 -10.45 -1.28 13.81
C THR A 97 -10.90 -1.30 12.34
N LEU A 98 -10.10 -0.77 11.42
CA LEU A 98 -10.35 -0.88 9.98
C LEU A 98 -10.36 -2.35 9.52
N ALA A 99 -9.39 -3.14 9.99
CA ALA A 99 -9.17 -4.50 9.50
C ALA A 99 -10.17 -5.54 10.03
N ARG A 100 -10.65 -5.37 11.27
CA ARG A 100 -11.43 -6.39 11.97
C ARG A 100 -12.75 -5.88 12.55
N GLY A 101 -12.97 -4.56 12.53
CA GLY A 101 -14.12 -3.94 13.16
C GLY A 101 -14.07 -4.01 14.69
N VAL A 102 -15.07 -3.45 15.32
CA VAL A 102 -15.32 -3.54 16.76
C VAL A 102 -16.71 -4.13 16.95
N ALA A 103 -16.80 -5.25 17.67
CA ALA A 103 -18.08 -5.83 18.03
C ALA A 103 -18.81 -4.91 19.02
N ALA A 104 -20.12 -4.80 18.91
CA ALA A 104 -20.92 -4.20 19.98
C ALA A 104 -20.73 -5.04 21.25
N GLU A 105 -20.26 -4.43 22.34
CA GLU A 105 -20.29 -5.09 23.64
C GLU A 105 -21.76 -5.35 24.00
N HIS A 106 -22.19 -6.61 23.96
CA HIS A 106 -23.41 -7.02 24.64
C HIS A 106 -23.05 -7.22 26.12
N PRO A 107 -23.59 -6.42 27.06
CA PRO A 107 -23.47 -6.75 28.46
C PRO A 107 -24.15 -8.10 28.66
N HIS A 108 -23.42 -9.08 29.21
CA HIS A 108 -24.02 -10.33 29.66
C HIS A 108 -25.07 -10.01 30.74
N GLY A 109 -26.35 -10.05 30.38
CA GLY A 109 -27.45 -9.80 31.30
C GLY A 109 -28.81 -9.76 30.63
N GLU A 110 -29.43 -10.95 30.52
CA GLU A 110 -30.87 -11.20 30.52
C GLU A 110 -31.79 -10.72 29.36
N HIS A 111 -32.56 -11.72 28.90
CA HIS A 111 -33.87 -11.69 28.24
C HIS A 111 -34.00 -11.54 26.71
N CYS A 112 -34.50 -12.63 26.11
CA CYS A 112 -35.22 -12.72 24.85
C CYS A 112 -36.22 -11.58 24.63
N GLY A 113 -36.20 -11.00 23.44
CA GLY A 113 -37.28 -10.20 22.87
C GLY A 113 -36.89 -9.72 21.49
N CYS A 114 -37.63 -10.13 20.46
CA CYS A 114 -37.41 -9.75 19.08
C CYS A 114 -37.44 -8.21 18.96
N GLY A 115 -36.26 -7.61 18.78
CA GLY A 115 -36.10 -6.19 18.58
C GLY A 115 -34.73 -5.95 17.96
N HIS A 116 -34.70 -5.35 16.77
CA HIS A 116 -33.48 -4.85 16.15
C HIS A 116 -32.89 -3.77 17.06
N ALA A 117 -32.01 -4.16 17.98
CA ALA A 117 -31.19 -3.22 18.71
C ALA A 117 -29.99 -2.87 17.82
N ASP A 118 -29.93 -1.61 17.41
CA ASP A 118 -28.76 -0.98 16.79
C ASP A 118 -27.59 -0.96 17.80
N GLY A 119 -26.97 -2.12 18.02
CA GLY A 119 -25.73 -2.24 18.76
C GLY A 119 -24.62 -1.60 17.95
N GLY A 120 -24.10 -0.46 18.41
CA GLY A 120 -23.11 0.42 17.75
C GLY A 120 -21.72 -0.18 17.53
N GLY A 121 -21.63 -1.41 17.04
CA GLY A 121 -20.40 -2.00 16.53
C GLY A 121 -20.03 -1.41 15.18
N GLN A 122 -18.73 -1.23 14.94
CA GLN A 122 -18.21 -0.73 13.67
C GLN A 122 -17.77 -1.92 12.82
N ALA A 123 -18.42 -2.14 11.68
CA ALA A 123 -18.02 -3.19 10.75
C ALA A 123 -16.63 -2.92 10.15
N ALA A 124 -15.85 -3.98 9.93
CA ALA A 124 -14.57 -3.90 9.22
C ALA A 124 -14.72 -3.32 7.80
N LEU A 125 -13.60 -2.96 7.19
CA LEU A 125 -13.57 -2.72 5.75
C LEU A 125 -13.88 -4.01 4.97
N GLU A 126 -14.45 -3.85 3.78
CA GLU A 126 -14.66 -4.98 2.88
C GLU A 126 -13.32 -5.60 2.49
N MET A 127 -13.29 -6.94 2.42
CA MET A 127 -12.16 -7.68 1.86
C MET A 127 -12.50 -8.22 0.49
N THR A 128 -11.62 -8.01 -0.49
CA THR A 128 -11.76 -8.57 -1.83
C THR A 128 -10.42 -9.07 -2.37
N LYS A 129 -10.44 -9.86 -3.45
CA LYS A 129 -9.23 -10.42 -4.04
C LYS A 129 -8.32 -9.35 -4.62
N TRP A 130 -7.03 -9.50 -4.37
CA TRP A 130 -5.98 -8.73 -5.03
C TRP A 130 -5.73 -9.29 -6.42
N PHE A 131 -6.37 -8.67 -7.42
CA PHE A 131 -6.36 -9.11 -8.81
C PHE A 131 -6.75 -10.60 -8.94
N ASP A 132 -6.04 -11.36 -9.75
CA ASP A 132 -6.27 -12.79 -9.97
C ASP A 132 -5.54 -13.70 -8.96
N THR A 133 -5.04 -13.12 -7.86
CA THR A 133 -4.33 -13.87 -6.81
C THR A 133 -5.27 -14.42 -5.74
N ASN A 134 -4.73 -15.22 -4.82
CA ASN A 134 -5.43 -15.66 -3.61
C ASN A 134 -5.25 -14.71 -2.42
N TYR A 135 -4.48 -13.63 -2.57
CA TYR A 135 -4.38 -12.60 -1.54
C TYR A 135 -5.63 -11.73 -1.53
N HIS A 136 -6.05 -11.27 -0.35
CA HIS A 136 -7.19 -10.37 -0.20
C HIS A 136 -6.73 -9.08 0.47
N TYR A 137 -7.22 -7.94 -0.01
CA TYR A 137 -6.90 -6.62 0.53
C TYR A 137 -8.14 -5.96 1.13
N LEU A 138 -7.93 -4.94 1.97
CA LEU A 138 -9.00 -4.14 2.56
C LEU A 138 -9.33 -2.97 1.63
N VAL A 139 -10.57 -2.97 1.12
CA VAL A 139 -11.06 -2.02 0.11
C VAL A 139 -11.16 -0.61 0.71
N PRO A 140 -10.44 0.39 0.17
CA PRO A 140 -10.62 1.79 0.55
C PRO A 140 -12.05 2.27 0.30
N GLU A 141 -12.58 3.12 1.17
CA GLU A 141 -13.90 3.73 0.99
C GLU A 141 -13.73 5.23 0.74
N PHE A 142 -14.30 5.71 -0.36
CA PHE A 142 -14.14 7.09 -0.81
C PHE A 142 -15.49 7.80 -0.96
N GLY A 143 -15.50 9.09 -0.64
CA GLY A 143 -16.61 9.99 -0.91
C GLY A 143 -16.09 11.37 -1.30
N ALA A 144 -16.99 12.27 -1.72
CA ALA A 144 -16.59 13.60 -2.16
C ALA A 144 -15.93 14.45 -1.04
N SER A 145 -16.19 14.11 0.22
CA SER A 145 -15.59 14.74 1.40
C SER A 145 -14.31 14.06 1.89
N THR A 146 -13.83 13.00 1.21
CA THR A 146 -12.56 12.37 1.55
C THR A 146 -11.43 13.40 1.47
N THR A 147 -10.68 13.52 2.56
CA THR A 147 -9.48 14.37 2.61
C THR A 147 -8.25 13.50 2.75
N PHE A 148 -7.13 13.96 2.22
CA PHE A 148 -5.85 13.27 2.34
C PHE A 148 -4.92 14.08 3.23
N ALA A 149 -4.48 13.45 4.31
CA ALA A 149 -3.53 13.99 5.26
C ALA A 149 -2.38 13.00 5.43
N LEU A 150 -1.20 13.38 4.96
CA LEU A 150 -0.04 12.49 4.96
C LEU A 150 0.44 12.17 6.38
N SER A 151 0.40 10.90 6.77
CA SER A 151 0.98 10.34 7.99
C SER A 151 2.10 9.35 7.65
N ALA A 152 3.29 9.88 7.33
CA ALA A 152 4.42 9.08 6.83
C ALA A 152 5.34 8.50 7.92
N ASP A 153 5.04 8.75 9.20
CA ASP A 153 6.02 8.53 10.28
C ASP A 153 6.37 7.05 10.45
N ARG A 154 5.40 6.14 10.31
CA ARG A 154 5.66 4.69 10.32
C ARG A 154 6.60 4.28 9.19
N LEU A 155 6.33 4.69 7.96
CA LEU A 155 7.15 4.33 6.81
C LEU A 155 8.57 4.90 6.91
N LEU A 156 8.70 6.16 7.36
CA LEU A 156 10.00 6.78 7.56
C LEU A 156 10.78 6.12 8.71
N ALA A 157 10.11 5.66 9.76
CA ALA A 157 10.74 4.88 10.81
C ALA A 157 11.26 3.53 10.28
N GLU A 158 10.51 2.85 9.40
CA GLU A 158 10.97 1.62 8.74
C GLU A 158 12.18 1.88 7.82
N VAL A 159 12.17 2.99 7.07
CA VAL A 159 13.31 3.43 6.25
C VAL A 159 14.54 3.69 7.14
N ALA A 160 14.37 4.47 8.20
CA ALA A 160 15.45 4.79 9.13
C ALA A 160 16.01 3.54 9.81
N GLN A 161 15.14 2.57 10.15
CA GLN A 161 15.55 1.28 10.70
C GLN A 161 16.46 0.53 9.72
N ALA A 162 16.07 0.40 8.45
CA ALA A 162 16.87 -0.28 7.44
C ALA A 162 18.20 0.42 7.16
N GLN A 163 18.20 1.75 7.14
CA GLN A 163 19.42 2.56 6.95
C GLN A 163 20.38 2.45 8.15
N ALA A 164 19.85 2.41 9.37
CA ALA A 164 20.65 2.22 10.59
C ALA A 164 21.36 0.86 10.61
N LEU A 165 20.79 -0.15 9.94
CA LEU A 165 21.40 -1.47 9.72
C LEU A 165 22.40 -1.48 8.54
N GLY A 166 22.66 -0.34 7.91
CA GLY A 166 23.62 -0.19 6.81
C GLY A 166 23.10 -0.63 5.45
N HIS A 167 21.78 -0.75 5.28
CA HIS A 167 21.18 -1.17 4.01
C HIS A 167 20.93 0.02 3.08
N ALA A 168 21.18 -0.17 1.79
CA ALA A 168 20.64 0.70 0.74
C ALA A 168 19.15 0.37 0.55
N VAL A 169 18.30 1.39 0.54
CA VAL A 169 16.84 1.23 0.61
C VAL A 169 16.18 1.60 -0.71
N LYS A 170 15.25 0.74 -1.15
CA LYS A 170 14.22 1.04 -2.15
C LYS A 170 12.86 0.94 -1.48
N VAL A 171 12.06 2.01 -1.53
CA VAL A 171 10.71 2.00 -0.94
C VAL A 171 9.70 1.52 -1.98
N ALA A 172 8.83 0.57 -1.63
CA ALA A 172 7.73 0.10 -2.47
C ALA A 172 6.39 0.60 -1.91
N LEU A 173 5.57 1.17 -2.78
CA LEU A 173 4.24 1.70 -2.47
C LEU A 173 3.29 1.34 -3.61
N ILE A 174 2.01 1.20 -3.29
CA ILE A 174 0.94 1.25 -4.30
C ILE A 174 0.95 2.64 -4.93
N GLY A 175 0.87 2.71 -6.26
CA GLY A 175 0.74 3.94 -7.01
C GLY A 175 -0.62 4.62 -6.80
N PRO A 176 -0.71 5.94 -7.01
CA PRO A 176 -1.92 6.71 -6.73
C PRO A 176 -3.13 6.25 -7.55
N LEU A 177 -2.95 5.85 -8.81
CA LEU A 177 -4.07 5.45 -9.66
C LEU A 177 -4.57 4.07 -9.25
N THR A 178 -3.68 3.10 -9.03
CA THR A 178 -4.06 1.80 -8.46
C THR A 178 -4.74 1.96 -7.10
N PHE A 179 -4.22 2.82 -6.21
CA PHE A 179 -4.83 3.04 -4.91
C PHE A 179 -6.28 3.54 -5.01
N LEU A 180 -6.55 4.52 -5.89
CA LEU A 180 -7.91 5.00 -6.14
C LEU A 180 -8.77 3.93 -6.82
N TRP A 181 -8.23 3.22 -7.81
CA TRP A 181 -8.94 2.19 -8.56
C TRP A 181 -9.47 1.07 -7.67
N LEU A 182 -8.66 0.65 -6.69
CA LEU A 182 -8.97 -0.40 -5.72
C LEU A 182 -10.03 0.02 -4.68
N GLY A 183 -10.36 1.31 -4.58
CA GLY A 183 -11.40 1.78 -3.66
C GLY A 183 -12.82 1.66 -4.22
N LYS A 184 -13.79 1.92 -3.34
CA LYS A 184 -15.21 2.03 -3.69
C LYS A 184 -15.78 3.38 -3.32
N GLU A 185 -16.60 3.91 -4.21
CA GLU A 185 -17.42 5.09 -3.96
C GLU A 185 -18.53 4.76 -2.97
N LYS A 186 -18.72 5.61 -1.97
CA LYS A 186 -19.78 5.51 -0.95
C LYS A 186 -20.87 6.58 -1.10
N GLN A 187 -20.82 7.34 -2.19
CA GLN A 187 -21.75 8.41 -2.51
C GLN A 187 -22.16 8.30 -3.98
N ASP A 188 -23.45 8.41 -4.25
CA ASP A 188 -23.98 8.34 -5.61
C ASP A 188 -23.51 9.54 -6.45
N GLY A 189 -23.15 9.27 -7.71
CA GLY A 189 -22.73 10.30 -8.67
C GLY A 189 -21.34 10.88 -8.44
N PHE A 190 -20.53 10.28 -7.56
CA PHE A 190 -19.14 10.65 -7.31
C PHE A 190 -18.20 9.65 -8.00
N ASP A 191 -17.19 10.14 -8.72
CA ASP A 191 -16.14 9.30 -9.32
C ASP A 191 -14.87 9.41 -8.47
N ARG A 192 -14.35 8.27 -7.99
CA ARG A 192 -13.12 8.25 -7.19
C ARG A 192 -11.89 8.79 -7.92
N LEU A 193 -11.89 8.85 -9.26
CA LEU A 193 -10.82 9.49 -10.02
C LEU A 193 -10.71 11.00 -9.73
N ASP A 194 -11.81 11.66 -9.35
CA ASP A 194 -11.82 13.08 -9.00
C ASP A 194 -10.93 13.38 -7.78
N LEU A 195 -10.73 12.40 -6.89
CA LEU A 195 -9.82 12.50 -5.74
C LEU A 195 -8.34 12.57 -6.12
N LEU A 196 -7.99 12.27 -7.37
CA LEU A 196 -6.60 12.30 -7.80
C LEU A 196 -5.97 13.70 -7.61
N GLU A 197 -6.74 14.77 -7.82
CA GLU A 197 -6.23 16.14 -7.68
C GLU A 197 -5.83 16.48 -6.24
N THR A 198 -6.54 15.92 -5.24
CA THR A 198 -6.23 16.12 -3.83
C THR A 198 -5.24 15.08 -3.29
N LEU A 199 -5.17 13.90 -3.92
CA LEU A 199 -4.23 12.84 -3.55
C LEU A 199 -2.79 13.12 -4.01
N LEU A 200 -2.60 13.65 -5.22
CA LEU A 200 -1.27 13.88 -5.80
C LEU A 200 -0.36 14.76 -4.93
N PRO A 201 -0.83 15.89 -4.34
CA PRO A 201 -0.02 16.67 -3.41
C PRO A 201 0.51 15.87 -2.22
N ALA A 202 -0.28 14.93 -1.69
CA ALA A 202 0.14 14.07 -0.57
C ALA A 202 1.22 13.07 -1.02
N TYR A 203 1.11 12.48 -2.21
CA TYR A 203 2.17 11.66 -2.79
C TYR A 203 3.45 12.47 -3.05
N VAL A 204 3.36 13.66 -3.64
CA VAL A 204 4.53 14.52 -3.86
C VAL A 204 5.22 14.87 -2.54
N ALA A 205 4.45 15.19 -1.50
CA ALA A 205 4.98 15.44 -0.16
C ALA A 205 5.69 14.20 0.42
N LEU A 206 5.10 13.01 0.28
CA LEU A 206 5.70 11.75 0.70
C LEU A 206 7.03 11.49 -0.03
N LEU A 207 7.04 11.59 -1.36
CA LEU A 207 8.22 11.36 -2.18
C LEU A 207 9.36 12.33 -1.84
N ARG A 208 9.04 13.59 -1.52
CA ARG A 208 10.02 14.57 -1.03
C ARG A 208 10.60 14.17 0.33
N ARG A 209 9.74 13.76 1.28
CA ARG A 209 10.20 13.27 2.60
C ARG A 209 11.09 12.03 2.47
N LEU A 210 10.75 11.10 1.55
CA LEU A 210 11.58 9.91 1.28
C LEU A 210 12.94 10.29 0.70
N ARG A 211 12.98 11.21 -0.27
CA ARG A 211 14.23 11.73 -0.83
C ARG A 211 15.08 12.45 0.24
N GLU A 212 14.46 13.26 1.08
CA GLU A 212 15.12 13.95 2.21
C GLU A 212 15.67 12.96 3.25
N ALA A 213 15.00 11.82 3.44
CA ALA A 213 15.49 10.71 4.24
C ALA A 213 16.59 9.88 3.53
N GLY A 214 17.05 10.27 2.34
CA GLY A 214 18.13 9.58 1.61
C GLY A 214 17.69 8.32 0.87
N VAL A 215 16.40 8.19 0.54
CA VAL A 215 15.90 7.12 -0.33
C VAL A 215 16.13 7.50 -1.80
N ASP A 216 16.91 6.69 -2.50
CA ASP A 216 17.22 6.93 -3.92
C ASP A 216 16.10 6.49 -4.86
N TRP A 217 15.47 5.35 -4.56
CA TRP A 217 14.50 4.69 -5.42
C TRP A 217 13.17 4.50 -4.72
N VAL A 218 12.09 4.89 -5.40
CA VAL A 218 10.72 4.58 -4.99
C VAL A 218 10.04 3.81 -6.11
N GLN A 219 9.60 2.60 -5.79
CA GLN A 219 8.73 1.79 -6.62
C GLN A 219 7.27 2.18 -6.34
N LEU A 220 6.55 2.51 -7.41
CA LEU A 220 5.11 2.75 -7.41
C LEU A 220 4.45 1.63 -8.20
N ASP A 221 3.72 0.78 -7.50
CA ASP A 221 3.01 -0.36 -8.07
C ASP A 221 1.75 0.13 -8.78
N GLU A 222 1.72 0.01 -10.10
CA GLU A 222 0.57 0.30 -10.94
C GLU A 222 0.10 -0.93 -11.75
N PRO A 223 -0.27 -2.04 -11.08
CA PRO A 223 -0.78 -3.24 -11.76
C PRO A 223 -2.05 -3.00 -12.57
N ILE A 224 -2.81 -1.91 -12.32
CA ILE A 224 -4.00 -1.60 -13.12
C ILE A 224 -3.67 -1.28 -14.58
N LEU A 225 -2.41 -0.96 -14.91
CA LEU A 225 -1.98 -0.78 -16.29
C LEU A 225 -2.18 -2.04 -17.15
N GLY A 226 -2.23 -3.23 -16.54
CA GLY A 226 -2.51 -4.48 -17.25
C GLY A 226 -4.00 -4.84 -17.31
N LEU A 227 -4.90 -3.90 -17.00
CA LEU A 227 -6.36 -4.06 -17.10
C LEU A 227 -6.94 -3.25 -18.26
N ASP A 228 -8.17 -3.58 -18.64
CA ASP A 228 -8.99 -2.74 -19.52
C ASP A 228 -9.47 -1.49 -18.76
N LEU A 229 -8.81 -0.36 -18.99
CA LEU A 229 -9.10 0.91 -18.31
C LEU A 229 -9.98 1.82 -19.15
N PRO A 230 -10.96 2.55 -18.55
CA PRO A 230 -11.63 3.64 -19.23
C PRO A 230 -10.64 4.72 -19.64
N GLY A 231 -10.88 5.39 -20.77
CA GLY A 231 -9.92 6.37 -21.33
C GLY A 231 -9.52 7.50 -20.38
N ALA A 232 -10.41 7.92 -19.46
CA ALA A 232 -10.08 8.90 -18.43
C ALA A 232 -9.00 8.41 -17.45
N TRP A 233 -9.01 7.12 -17.10
CA TRP A 233 -8.01 6.50 -16.24
C TRP A 233 -6.67 6.35 -16.96
N SER A 234 -6.67 5.87 -18.21
CA SER A 234 -5.45 5.76 -19.01
C SER A 234 -4.79 7.13 -19.22
N LEU A 235 -5.59 8.18 -19.52
CA LEU A 235 -5.09 9.55 -19.66
C LEU A 235 -4.52 10.12 -18.35
N ALA A 236 -5.06 9.70 -17.21
CA ALA A 236 -4.62 10.20 -15.91
C ALA A 236 -3.18 9.79 -15.57
N PHE A 237 -2.65 8.71 -16.15
CA PHE A 237 -1.27 8.26 -15.92
C PHE A 237 -0.23 9.31 -16.28
N GLU A 238 -0.31 9.91 -17.48
CA GLU A 238 0.66 10.91 -17.92
C GLU A 238 0.68 12.10 -16.94
N ARG A 239 -0.49 12.67 -16.65
CA ARG A 239 -0.64 13.80 -15.71
C ARG A 239 -0.09 13.45 -14.32
N THR A 240 -0.41 12.26 -13.83
CA THR A 240 -0.01 11.78 -12.51
C THR A 240 1.51 11.71 -12.41
N TYR A 241 2.16 11.01 -13.33
CA TYR A 241 3.60 10.80 -13.25
C TYR A 241 4.40 12.06 -13.58
N HIS A 242 3.88 12.97 -14.42
CA HIS A 242 4.45 14.31 -14.56
C HIS A 242 4.42 15.10 -13.24
N ALA A 243 3.32 15.06 -12.50
CA ALA A 243 3.22 15.71 -11.20
C ALA A 243 4.17 15.08 -10.16
N LEU A 244 4.24 13.75 -10.10
CA LEU A 244 5.12 13.04 -9.17
C LEU A 244 6.61 13.29 -9.44
N ASN A 245 6.99 13.50 -10.71
CA ASN A 245 8.38 13.81 -11.07
C ASN A 245 8.88 15.13 -10.43
N ALA A 246 7.99 16.03 -10.02
CA ALA A 246 8.34 17.24 -9.27
C ALA A 246 8.95 16.95 -7.88
N ALA A 247 8.87 15.71 -7.38
CA ALA A 247 9.55 15.27 -6.17
C ALA A 247 11.04 14.94 -6.39
N GLN A 248 11.51 14.86 -7.65
CA GLN A 248 12.91 14.59 -8.02
C GLN A 248 13.54 13.39 -7.27
N VAL A 249 12.78 12.31 -7.13
CA VAL A 249 13.25 11.00 -6.66
C VAL A 249 13.16 10.00 -7.80
N LYS A 250 14.02 8.98 -7.85
CA LYS A 250 13.97 8.01 -8.96
C LYS A 250 12.75 7.12 -8.78
N LEU A 251 11.75 7.34 -9.63
CA LEU A 251 10.54 6.54 -9.66
C LEU A 251 10.74 5.31 -10.55
N MET A 252 10.32 4.16 -10.05
CA MET A 252 10.10 2.96 -10.83
C MET A 252 8.61 2.67 -10.86
N VAL A 253 8.00 2.59 -12.04
CA VAL A 253 6.63 2.05 -12.16
C VAL A 253 6.74 0.56 -12.27
N ALA A 254 6.05 -0.17 -11.39
CA ALA A 254 6.02 -1.63 -11.45
C ALA A 254 4.64 -2.13 -11.84
N THR A 255 4.59 -2.91 -12.92
CA THR A 255 3.40 -3.63 -13.36
C THR A 255 3.65 -5.13 -13.25
N TYR A 256 2.57 -5.87 -12.98
CA TYR A 256 2.63 -7.33 -12.78
C TYR A 256 1.26 -7.98 -12.93
N PHE A 257 1.26 -9.30 -13.05
CA PHE A 257 0.08 -10.19 -13.22
C PHE A 257 -0.54 -10.24 -14.61
N SER A 258 -0.31 -9.26 -15.48
CA SER A 258 -0.91 -9.17 -16.81
C SER A 258 0.04 -8.49 -17.80
N PRO A 259 -0.05 -8.77 -19.11
CA PRO A 259 0.55 -7.92 -20.14
C PRO A 259 0.03 -6.48 -20.09
N LEU A 260 0.80 -5.55 -20.65
CA LEU A 260 0.44 -4.14 -20.78
C LEU A 260 -0.46 -3.88 -21.99
N GLU A 261 -0.31 -4.68 -23.05
CA GLU A 261 -1.05 -4.61 -24.30
C GLU A 261 -1.15 -3.16 -24.83
N ASP A 262 -2.36 -2.64 -24.95
CA ASP A 262 -2.64 -1.29 -25.45
C ASP A 262 -2.01 -0.17 -24.58
N HIS A 263 -1.72 -0.45 -23.31
CA HIS A 263 -1.07 0.47 -22.39
C HIS A 263 0.46 0.42 -22.42
N LEU A 264 1.09 -0.44 -23.24
CA LEU A 264 2.55 -0.58 -23.30
C LEU A 264 3.22 0.74 -23.66
N SER A 265 2.74 1.41 -24.72
CA SER A 265 3.32 2.67 -25.18
C SER A 265 3.13 3.81 -24.18
N LEU A 266 2.04 3.79 -23.41
CA LEU A 266 1.78 4.72 -22.32
C LEU A 266 2.79 4.50 -21.19
N ALA A 267 2.90 3.26 -20.70
CA ALA A 267 3.79 2.90 -19.60
C ALA A 267 5.26 3.21 -19.91
N ALA A 268 5.73 2.93 -21.13
CA ALA A 268 7.11 3.19 -21.56
C ALA A 268 7.46 4.68 -21.69
N LYS A 269 6.47 5.56 -21.88
CA LYS A 269 6.67 7.01 -22.05
C LYS A 269 6.51 7.80 -20.75
N LEU A 270 6.11 7.17 -19.65
CA LEU A 270 5.97 7.87 -18.37
C LEU A 270 7.31 8.50 -17.96
N PRO A 271 7.29 9.71 -17.36
CA PRO A 271 8.50 10.43 -16.96
C PRO A 271 9.11 9.84 -15.68
N VAL A 272 9.52 8.57 -15.74
CA VAL A 272 10.05 7.79 -14.62
C VAL A 272 11.44 7.25 -14.94
N ALA A 273 12.20 6.89 -13.91
CA ALA A 273 13.58 6.42 -14.05
C ALA A 273 13.65 4.93 -14.43
N ALA A 274 12.59 4.15 -14.20
CA ALA A 274 12.51 2.76 -14.59
C ALA A 274 11.06 2.30 -14.78
N LEU A 275 10.88 1.32 -15.66
CA LEU A 275 9.65 0.54 -15.81
C LEU A 275 9.97 -0.93 -15.50
N HIS A 276 9.25 -1.53 -14.55
CA HIS A 276 9.26 -2.96 -14.31
C HIS A 276 8.08 -3.61 -15.04
N VAL A 277 8.37 -4.69 -15.77
CA VAL A 277 7.40 -5.50 -16.52
C VAL A 277 7.47 -6.96 -16.11
N ASP A 278 6.32 -7.64 -16.08
CA ASP A 278 6.24 -9.06 -15.75
C ASP A 278 6.59 -9.93 -16.96
N ALA A 279 7.86 -10.26 -17.09
CA ALA A 279 8.35 -11.15 -18.13
C ALA A 279 8.02 -12.64 -17.88
N VAL A 280 7.40 -13.00 -16.75
CA VAL A 280 6.95 -14.38 -16.48
C VAL A 280 5.60 -14.62 -17.14
N ARG A 281 4.63 -13.72 -16.93
CA ARG A 281 3.30 -13.83 -17.53
C ARG A 281 3.19 -13.15 -18.90
N ALA A 282 3.96 -12.09 -19.13
CA ALA A 282 3.94 -11.29 -20.36
C ALA A 282 5.30 -11.27 -21.08
N GLY A 283 6.06 -12.36 -21.03
CA GLY A 283 7.40 -12.43 -21.64
C GLY A 283 7.45 -12.10 -23.14
N HIS A 284 6.34 -12.27 -23.87
CA HIS A 284 6.23 -11.94 -25.29
C HIS A 284 6.27 -10.41 -25.56
N GLU A 285 5.95 -9.57 -24.58
CA GLU A 285 5.98 -8.11 -24.71
C GLU A 285 7.36 -7.49 -24.52
N LEU A 286 8.31 -8.25 -23.97
CA LEU A 286 9.61 -7.70 -23.55
C LEU A 286 10.34 -6.99 -24.70
N GLN A 287 10.30 -7.55 -25.91
CA GLN A 287 10.91 -6.90 -27.08
C GLN A 287 10.22 -5.58 -27.41
N ALA A 288 8.88 -5.54 -27.41
CA ALA A 288 8.14 -4.32 -27.68
C ALA A 288 8.40 -3.24 -26.61
N VAL A 289 8.52 -3.64 -25.34
CA VAL A 289 8.91 -2.72 -24.26
C VAL A 289 10.29 -2.12 -24.54
N LEU A 290 11.27 -2.94 -24.91
CA LEU A 290 12.63 -2.46 -25.24
C LEU A 290 12.65 -1.50 -26.43
N ASP A 291 11.76 -1.69 -27.39
CA ASP A 291 11.67 -0.81 -28.57
C ASP A 291 11.08 0.58 -28.22
N TRP A 292 10.27 0.68 -27.16
CA TRP A 292 9.62 1.93 -26.73
C TRP A 292 10.37 2.68 -25.62
N VAL A 293 11.14 1.99 -24.78
CA VAL A 293 11.86 2.62 -23.65
C VAL A 293 12.95 3.55 -24.19
N PRO A 294 13.05 4.80 -23.70
CA PRO A 294 14.10 5.73 -24.11
C PRO A 294 15.51 5.17 -23.88
N SER A 295 16.41 5.42 -24.83
CA SER A 295 17.84 5.03 -24.76
C SER A 295 18.60 5.74 -23.65
#